data_AF-A0A1Y0M9M4-F1
#
_entry.id   AF-A0A1Y0M9M4-F1
#
_cell.length_a   1.000
_cell.length_b   1.000
_cell.length_c   1.000
_cell.angle_alpha   90.00
_cell.angle_beta   90.00
_cell.angle_gamma   90.00
#
_symmetry.space_group_name_H-M   'P 1'
#
loop_
_entity.id
_entity.type
_entity.pdbx_description
1 polymer ?
#
loop_
_entity_poly.entity_id
_entity_poly.type
_entity_poly.pdbx_seq_one_letter_code
_entity_poly.pdbx_strand_id
1 'polypeptide(L)'
;MIKKIITVIILLLLIGWFVGNSDWHLNRNTHNVLPIGFLKKVTTNFYDDDRGRCWELLPHSKNIFHQPEEESKAIENPYSNVDLLPPFDTKNPNIKFLSELENGCSYEAILQPDGTYLTTGRKQGTYNYSHPSGFFGTFKHVILDVIPHFFNDDYK
;
A
#
# COMPACT_ATOMS: atom_id res chain seq x y z
N MET A 1 -10.46 -36.28 12.33
CA MET A 1 -10.30 -34.83 12.56
C MET A 1 -9.27 -34.22 11.61
N ILE A 2 -8.05 -34.77 11.54
CA ILE A 2 -6.96 -34.28 10.66
C ILE A 2 -7.37 -34.15 9.18
N LYS A 3 -8.04 -35.16 8.59
CA LYS A 3 -8.52 -35.09 7.19
C LYS A 3 -9.46 -33.92 6.92
N LYS A 4 -10.32 -33.55 7.88
CA LYS A 4 -11.25 -32.41 7.74
C LYS A 4 -10.48 -31.08 7.76
N ILE A 5 -9.50 -30.95 8.65
CA ILE A 5 -8.62 -29.76 8.74
C ILE A 5 -7.85 -29.58 7.42
N ILE A 6 -7.24 -30.64 6.91
CA ILE A 6 -6.51 -30.60 5.63
C ILE A 6 -7.44 -30.16 4.48
N THR A 7 -8.65 -30.70 4.43
CA THR A 7 -9.63 -30.33 3.39
C THR A 7 -9.98 -28.85 3.45
N VAL A 8 -10.17 -28.29 4.65
CA VAL A 8 -10.45 -26.86 4.84
C VAL A 8 -9.26 -26.01 4.41
N ILE A 9 -8.04 -26.39 4.78
CA ILE A 9 -6.82 -25.66 4.37
C ILE A 9 -6.71 -25.63 2.84
N ILE A 10 -6.88 -26.76 2.18
CA ILE A 10 -6.84 -26.84 0.71
C ILE A 10 -7.91 -25.95 0.09
N LEU A 11 -9.14 -25.97 0.62
CA LEU A 11 -10.22 -25.13 0.12
C LEU A 11 -9.88 -23.63 0.26
N LEU A 12 -9.32 -23.21 1.39
CA LEU A 12 -8.93 -21.82 1.62
C LEU A 12 -7.80 -21.39 0.67
N LEU A 13 -6.81 -22.27 0.43
CA LEU A 13 -5.75 -22.00 -0.54
C LEU A 13 -6.29 -21.87 -1.96
N LEU A 14 -7.25 -22.71 -2.35
CA LEU A 14 -7.91 -22.61 -3.65
C LEU A 14 -8.68 -21.30 -3.79
N ILE A 15 -9.46 -20.92 -2.76
CA ILE A 15 -10.19 -19.64 -2.76
C ILE A 15 -9.21 -18.48 -2.90
N GLY A 16 -8.15 -18.45 -2.10
CA GLY A 16 -7.12 -17.41 -2.19
C GLY A 16 -6.46 -17.36 -3.57
N TRP A 17 -6.15 -18.52 -4.16
CA TRP A 17 -5.59 -18.62 -5.51
C TRP A 17 -6.54 -18.08 -6.57
N PHE A 18 -7.84 -18.42 -6.51
CA PHE A 18 -8.84 -17.89 -7.45
C PHE A 18 -9.01 -16.38 -7.32
N VAL A 19 -9.06 -15.86 -6.09
CA VAL A 19 -9.17 -14.41 -5.86
C VAL A 19 -7.92 -13.68 -6.34
N GLY A 20 -6.72 -14.17 -6.01
CA GLY A 20 -5.47 -13.58 -6.47
C GLY A 20 -5.30 -13.58 -7.99
N ASN A 21 -5.84 -14.57 -8.70
CA ASN A 21 -5.79 -14.61 -10.17
C ASN A 21 -7.00 -13.98 -10.86
N SER A 22 -7.93 -13.40 -10.10
CA SER A 22 -9.12 -12.77 -10.66
C SER A 22 -8.80 -11.41 -11.29
N ASP A 23 -9.56 -11.03 -12.31
CA ASP A 23 -9.48 -9.70 -12.90
C ASP A 23 -9.82 -8.58 -11.90
N TRP A 24 -10.62 -8.89 -10.87
CA TRP A 24 -10.88 -7.95 -9.79
C TRP A 24 -9.58 -7.59 -9.07
N HIS A 25 -8.78 -8.57 -8.67
CA HIS A 25 -7.50 -8.32 -8.01
C HIS A 25 -6.45 -7.74 -8.98
N LEU A 26 -6.28 -8.37 -10.16
CA LEU A 26 -5.20 -8.01 -11.06
C LEU A 26 -5.38 -6.64 -11.72
N ASN A 27 -6.62 -6.18 -11.96
CA ASN A 27 -6.88 -4.86 -12.54
C ASN A 27 -7.09 -3.77 -11.48
N ARG A 28 -6.88 -4.03 -10.19
CA ARG A 28 -7.15 -3.05 -9.13
C ARG A 28 -6.44 -1.71 -9.36
N ASN A 29 -5.22 -1.74 -9.90
CA ASN A 29 -4.42 -0.55 -10.13
C ASN A 29 -4.93 0.35 -11.25
N THR A 30 -5.85 -0.12 -12.10
CA THR A 30 -6.59 0.74 -13.04
C THR A 30 -7.45 1.79 -12.30
N HIS A 31 -7.72 1.59 -11.02
CA HIS A 31 -8.44 2.53 -10.16
C HIS A 31 -7.51 3.35 -9.26
N ASN A 32 -6.23 3.00 -9.14
CA ASN A 32 -5.33 3.70 -8.21
C ASN A 32 -4.95 5.07 -8.77
N VAL A 33 -4.97 6.09 -7.91
CA VAL A 33 -4.53 7.44 -8.26
C VAL A 33 -3.35 7.78 -7.37
N LEU A 34 -2.33 8.43 -7.93
CA LEU A 34 -1.17 8.88 -7.16
C LEU A 34 -1.35 10.34 -6.72
N PRO A 35 -0.65 10.77 -5.66
CA PRO A 35 -0.57 12.18 -5.34
C PRO A 35 0.04 12.95 -6.50
N ILE A 36 -0.36 14.20 -6.67
CA ILE A 36 0.17 15.08 -7.70
C ILE A 36 0.89 16.29 -7.09
N GLY A 37 1.98 16.70 -7.73
CA GLY A 37 2.73 17.87 -7.32
C GLY A 37 3.40 17.70 -5.95
N PHE A 38 3.41 18.78 -5.17
CA PHE A 38 4.09 18.83 -3.87
C PHE A 38 3.11 18.55 -2.72
N LEU A 39 3.40 17.52 -1.91
CA LEU A 39 2.59 17.17 -0.75
C LEU A 39 2.85 18.15 0.40
N LYS A 40 1.86 18.98 0.71
CA LYS A 40 1.92 20.01 1.77
C LYS A 40 1.39 19.46 3.08
N LYS A 41 2.16 19.62 4.16
CA LYS A 41 1.77 19.10 5.47
C LYS A 41 0.61 19.90 6.04
N VAL A 42 -0.47 19.20 6.40
CA VAL A 42 -1.67 19.79 7.01
C VAL A 42 -1.65 19.57 8.51
N THR A 43 -1.31 18.34 8.94
CA THR A 43 -1.18 17.97 10.36
C THR A 43 -0.02 16.98 10.54
N THR A 44 0.10 16.34 11.70
CA THR A 44 1.20 15.42 12.02
C THR A 44 1.43 14.36 10.94
N ASN A 45 0.36 13.72 10.47
CA ASN A 45 0.43 12.61 9.53
C ASN A 45 -0.33 12.86 8.22
N PHE A 46 -0.93 14.04 8.03
CA PHE A 46 -1.77 14.30 6.86
C PHE A 46 -1.18 15.37 5.96
N TYR A 47 -1.30 15.14 4.66
CA TYR A 47 -0.74 15.95 3.60
C TYR A 47 -1.78 16.17 2.50
N ASP A 48 -1.85 17.38 1.97
CA ASP A 48 -2.66 17.68 0.78
C ASP A 48 -1.77 17.72 -0.45
N ASP A 49 -2.25 17.11 -1.53
CA ASP A 49 -1.67 17.27 -2.86
C ASP A 49 -2.20 18.54 -3.57
N ASP A 50 -1.69 18.82 -4.77
CA ASP A 50 -2.08 20.04 -5.51
C ASP A 50 -3.54 20.01 -6.03
N ARG A 51 -4.25 18.87 -5.90
CA ARG A 51 -5.69 18.75 -6.15
C ARG A 51 -6.53 18.88 -4.88
N GLY A 52 -5.90 19.10 -3.72
CA GLY A 52 -6.56 19.14 -2.42
C GLY A 52 -7.02 17.77 -1.93
N ARG A 53 -6.44 16.68 -2.44
CA ARG A 53 -6.68 15.34 -1.90
C ARG A 53 -5.79 15.13 -0.67
N CYS A 54 -6.40 14.67 0.40
CA CYS A 54 -5.73 14.36 1.65
C CYS A 54 -5.10 12.96 1.61
N TRP A 55 -3.87 12.88 2.10
CA TRP A 55 -3.00 11.70 2.14
C TRP A 55 -2.47 11.50 3.56
N GLU A 56 -2.77 10.35 4.16
CA GLU A 56 -2.24 9.93 5.45
C GLU A 56 -0.90 9.22 5.27
N LEU A 57 0.16 9.77 5.85
CA LEU A 57 1.45 9.11 6.02
C LEU A 57 1.32 7.98 7.06
N LEU A 58 1.57 6.75 6.63
CA LEU A 58 1.55 5.59 7.50
C LEU A 58 2.92 5.33 8.17
N PRO A 59 2.92 4.76 9.39
CA PRO A 59 4.17 4.37 10.05
C PRO A 59 4.87 3.24 9.29
N HIS A 60 6.21 3.16 9.42
CA HIS A 60 7.03 2.14 8.75
C HIS A 60 6.56 0.70 9.00
N SER A 61 5.98 0.40 10.17
CA SER A 61 5.42 -0.93 10.47
C SER A 61 4.29 -1.35 9.52
N LYS A 62 3.56 -0.39 8.93
CA LYS A 62 2.54 -0.63 7.90
C LYS A 62 3.10 -0.58 6.47
N ASN A 63 4.40 -0.35 6.31
CA ASN A 63 5.08 -0.24 5.03
C ASN A 63 6.17 -1.30 4.79
N ILE A 64 6.27 -2.31 5.64
CA ILE A 64 7.35 -3.31 5.60
C ILE A 64 7.42 -4.08 4.27
N PHE A 65 6.26 -4.36 3.65
CA PHE A 65 6.20 -5.13 2.41
C PHE A 65 6.60 -4.33 1.16
N HIS A 66 6.74 -3.01 1.29
CA HIS A 66 7.14 -2.15 0.18
C HIS A 66 8.60 -1.67 0.29
N GLN A 67 9.36 -2.14 1.28
CA GLN A 67 10.77 -1.75 1.43
C GLN A 67 11.68 -2.52 0.46
N PRO A 68 12.81 -1.94 0.01
CA PRO A 68 13.85 -2.69 -0.70
C PRO A 68 14.39 -3.82 0.17
N GLU A 69 14.98 -4.84 -0.46
CA GLU A 69 15.59 -5.98 0.26
C GLU A 69 16.91 -5.60 0.92
N GLU A 70 17.63 -4.65 0.31
CA GLU A 70 18.88 -4.11 0.80
C GLU A 70 18.67 -2.75 1.46
N GLU A 71 19.51 -2.44 2.44
CA GLU A 71 19.53 -1.14 3.10
C GLU A 71 19.93 -0.04 2.10
N SER A 72 19.18 1.07 2.10
CA SER A 72 19.49 2.20 1.23
C SER A 72 20.72 2.95 1.74
N LYS A 73 21.51 3.50 0.82
CA LYS A 73 22.49 4.52 1.17
C LYS A 73 21.78 5.75 1.71
N ALA A 74 22.48 6.51 2.56
CA ALA A 74 22.03 7.84 2.95
C ALA A 74 21.90 8.73 1.71
N ILE A 75 20.79 9.45 1.62
CA ILE A 75 20.48 10.35 0.52
C ILE A 75 20.36 11.76 1.08
N GLU A 76 21.02 12.71 0.41
CA GLU A 76 20.90 14.13 0.73
C GLU A 76 19.54 14.63 0.21
N ASN A 77 18.74 15.23 1.10
CA ASN A 77 17.40 15.74 0.80
C ASN A 77 16.43 14.70 0.19
N PRO A 78 16.07 13.63 0.91
CA PRO A 78 15.15 12.63 0.42
C PRO A 78 13.72 13.18 0.35
N TYR A 79 12.92 12.61 -0.56
CA TYR A 79 11.50 12.93 -0.74
C TYR A 79 11.25 14.42 -1.05
N SER A 80 12.00 14.95 -2.01
CA SER A 80 12.00 16.39 -2.36
C SER A 80 10.64 16.99 -2.73
N ASN A 81 9.64 16.15 -2.98
CA ASN A 81 8.26 16.49 -3.30
C ASN A 81 7.30 16.48 -2.09
N VAL A 82 7.80 16.43 -0.85
CA VAL A 82 6.98 16.40 0.36
C VAL A 82 7.51 17.35 1.42
N ASP A 83 6.60 18.09 2.05
CA ASP A 83 6.91 19.03 3.13
C ASP A 83 7.19 18.34 4.46
N LEU A 84 8.22 18.76 5.21
CA LEU A 84 8.42 18.39 6.63
C LEU A 84 8.22 16.90 7.00
N LEU A 85 8.82 16.00 6.22
CA LEU A 85 8.80 14.56 6.52
C LEU A 85 9.64 14.17 7.75
N PRO A 86 9.37 12.99 8.33
CA PRO A 86 10.25 12.40 9.33
C PRO A 86 11.69 12.20 8.78
N PRO A 87 12.67 12.05 9.68
CA PRO A 87 14.04 11.73 9.28
C PRO A 87 14.09 10.48 8.40
N PHE A 88 15.00 10.49 7.44
CA PHE A 88 15.24 9.36 6.56
C PHE A 88 15.73 8.13 7.33
N ASP A 89 15.06 7.00 7.14
CA ASP A 89 15.46 5.70 7.67
C ASP A 89 16.05 4.86 6.53
N THR A 90 17.34 4.58 6.59
CA THR A 90 18.04 3.75 5.59
C THR A 90 17.50 2.33 5.51
N LYS A 91 16.90 1.81 6.59
CA LYS A 91 16.31 0.47 6.67
C LYS A 91 14.87 0.43 6.18
N ASN A 92 14.17 1.56 6.23
CA ASN A 92 12.80 1.70 5.73
C ASN A 92 12.67 2.93 4.80
N PRO A 93 13.43 2.96 3.69
CA PRO A 93 13.59 4.15 2.85
C PRO A 93 12.37 4.46 1.98
N ASN A 94 11.45 3.53 1.79
CA ASN A 94 10.18 3.85 1.13
C ASN A 94 9.18 4.34 2.19
N ILE A 95 8.37 5.35 1.86
CA ILE A 95 7.27 5.82 2.70
C ILE A 95 5.93 5.58 2.02
N LYS A 96 4.89 5.35 2.83
CA LYS A 96 3.57 4.94 2.36
C LYS A 96 2.53 5.98 2.75
N PHE A 97 1.75 6.38 1.76
CA PHE A 97 0.58 7.21 1.95
C PHE A 97 -0.68 6.45 1.59
N LEU A 98 -1.76 6.71 2.32
CA LEU A 98 -3.12 6.31 1.96
C LEU A 98 -4.03 7.52 1.79
N SER A 99 -4.90 7.49 0.78
CA SER A 99 -5.99 8.46 0.66
C SER A 99 -7.32 7.71 0.71
N GLU A 100 -8.06 7.86 1.81
CA GLU A 100 -9.38 7.25 1.98
C GLU A 100 -10.40 7.90 1.01
N LEU A 101 -11.31 7.06 0.51
CA LEU A 101 -12.41 7.45 -0.37
C LEU A 101 -13.74 7.33 0.37
N GLU A 102 -14.75 8.06 -0.08
CA GLU A 102 -16.09 8.05 0.53
C GLU A 102 -16.74 6.66 0.56
N ASN A 103 -16.35 5.77 -0.36
CA ASN A 103 -16.84 4.39 -0.41
C ASN A 103 -16.07 3.43 0.52
N GLY A 104 -15.15 3.94 1.36
CA GLY A 104 -14.34 3.15 2.29
C GLY A 104 -13.19 2.38 1.64
N CYS A 105 -12.90 2.63 0.36
CA CYS A 105 -11.67 2.18 -0.31
C CYS A 105 -10.55 3.20 -0.08
N SER A 106 -9.33 2.93 -0.55
CA SER A 106 -8.27 3.94 -0.51
C SER A 106 -7.26 3.80 -1.63
N TYR A 107 -6.72 4.93 -2.08
CA TYR A 107 -5.51 4.93 -2.90
C TYR A 107 -4.27 4.71 -2.04
N GLU A 108 -3.27 4.06 -2.61
CA GLU A 108 -1.98 3.83 -1.96
C GLU A 108 -0.86 4.34 -2.83
N ALA A 109 0.05 5.09 -2.21
CA ALA A 109 1.24 5.60 -2.87
C ALA A 109 2.47 5.23 -2.05
N ILE A 110 3.44 4.63 -2.73
CA ILE A 110 4.74 4.29 -2.16
C ILE A 110 5.74 5.27 -2.76
N LEU A 111 6.23 6.20 -1.94
CA LEU A 111 7.20 7.20 -2.36
C LEU A 111 8.61 6.70 -2.04
N GLN A 112 9.46 6.72 -3.06
CA GLN A 112 10.88 6.38 -2.97
C GLN A 112 11.69 7.60 -2.53
N PRO A 113 12.90 7.40 -1.98
CA PRO A 113 13.73 8.49 -1.48
C PRO A 113 14.08 9.58 -2.51
N ASP A 114 14.09 9.24 -3.79
CA ASP A 114 14.38 10.17 -4.90
C ASP A 114 13.17 11.05 -5.29
N GLY A 115 12.02 10.85 -4.62
CA GLY A 115 10.78 11.58 -4.90
C GLY A 115 9.89 10.93 -5.96
N THR A 116 10.27 9.77 -6.50
CA THR A 116 9.46 9.02 -7.46
C THR A 116 8.51 8.06 -6.75
N TYR A 117 7.33 7.82 -7.34
CA TYR A 117 6.39 6.81 -6.84
C TYR A 117 6.71 5.44 -7.43
N LEU A 118 6.69 4.41 -6.59
CA LEU A 118 6.84 3.03 -7.03
C LEU A 118 5.52 2.53 -7.63
N THR A 119 5.43 2.59 -8.96
CA THR A 119 4.23 2.25 -9.74
C THR A 119 4.34 0.94 -10.51
N THR A 120 5.43 0.20 -10.35
CA THR A 120 5.68 -1.05 -11.07
C THR A 120 6.31 -2.09 -10.14
N GLY A 121 6.10 -3.36 -10.47
CA GLY A 121 6.64 -4.49 -9.73
C GLY A 121 5.83 -4.84 -8.48
N ARG A 122 6.32 -5.83 -7.74
CA ARG A 122 5.60 -6.50 -6.64
C ARG A 122 5.31 -5.61 -5.43
N LYS A 123 6.16 -4.60 -5.23
CA LYS A 123 6.16 -3.71 -4.06
C LYS A 123 5.43 -2.39 -4.31
N GLN A 124 4.84 -2.20 -5.50
CA GLN A 124 4.15 -0.97 -5.87
C GLN A 124 2.95 -0.66 -4.97
N GLY A 125 2.56 0.62 -4.93
CA GLY A 125 1.31 1.02 -4.27
C GLY A 125 0.09 0.57 -5.06
N THR A 126 -0.95 0.09 -4.37
CA THR A 126 -2.17 -0.42 -5.03
C THR A 126 -3.47 0.26 -4.60
N TYR A 127 -4.51 0.18 -5.44
CA TYR A 127 -5.85 0.55 -4.98
C TYR A 127 -6.33 -0.44 -3.92
N ASN A 128 -6.66 0.00 -2.72
CA ASN A 128 -7.18 -0.86 -1.65
C ASN A 128 -8.72 -0.86 -1.64
N TYR A 129 -9.31 -2.05 -1.69
CA TYR A 129 -10.76 -2.25 -1.62
C TYR A 129 -11.33 -2.02 -0.22
N SER A 130 -10.46 -1.93 0.79
CA SER A 130 -10.84 -1.46 2.12
C SER A 130 -9.73 -0.60 2.70
N HIS A 131 -10.08 0.61 3.09
CA HIS A 131 -9.19 1.45 3.89
C HIS A 131 -9.01 0.80 5.28
N PRO A 132 -7.77 0.68 5.80
CA PRO A 132 -7.49 0.02 7.06
C PRO A 132 -7.77 0.92 8.29
N SER A 133 -8.92 1.60 8.32
CA SER A 133 -9.39 2.38 9.46
C SER A 133 -10.24 1.52 10.40
N GLY A 134 -9.90 1.56 11.70
CA GLY A 134 -10.57 0.78 12.73
C GLY A 134 -10.44 -0.75 12.56
N PHE A 135 -11.09 -1.49 13.46
CA PHE A 135 -11.00 -2.95 13.49
C PHE A 135 -11.59 -3.60 12.24
N PHE A 136 -12.79 -3.20 11.85
CA PHE A 136 -13.48 -3.79 10.70
C PHE A 136 -12.82 -3.44 9.36
N GLY A 137 -12.34 -2.20 9.20
CA GLY A 137 -11.59 -1.80 8.01
C GLY A 137 -10.27 -2.57 7.90
N THR A 138 -9.55 -2.73 9.02
CA THR A 138 -8.33 -3.56 9.06
C THR A 138 -8.60 -5.01 8.69
N PHE A 139 -9.66 -5.62 9.24
CA PHE A 139 -10.01 -7.01 8.93
C PHE A 139 -10.36 -7.21 7.45
N LYS A 140 -11.16 -6.30 6.88
CA LYS A 140 -11.49 -6.32 5.45
C LYS A 140 -10.25 -6.10 4.60
N HIS A 141 -9.38 -5.16 4.96
CA HIS A 141 -8.11 -4.92 4.26
C HIS A 141 -7.23 -6.18 4.21
N VAL A 142 -7.13 -6.92 5.32
CA VAL A 142 -6.39 -8.19 5.32
C VAL A 142 -6.98 -9.19 4.32
N ILE A 143 -8.30 -9.34 4.27
CA ILE A 143 -8.95 -10.33 3.42
C ILE A 143 -8.96 -9.93 1.94
N LEU A 144 -9.26 -8.67 1.67
CA LEU A 144 -9.51 -8.16 0.31
C LEU A 144 -8.22 -7.68 -0.36
N ASP A 145 -7.29 -7.15 0.42
CA ASP A 145 -6.08 -6.54 -0.11
C ASP A 145 -4.87 -7.45 0.15
N VAL A 146 -4.56 -7.75 1.42
CA VAL A 146 -3.31 -8.44 1.80
C VAL A 146 -3.27 -9.91 1.35
N ILE A 147 -4.30 -10.70 1.64
CA ILE A 147 -4.29 -12.15 1.35
C ILE A 147 -4.12 -12.42 -0.16
N PRO A 148 -4.87 -11.77 -1.07
CA PRO A 148 -4.72 -11.97 -2.51
C PRO A 148 -3.31 -11.70 -3.03
N HIS A 149 -2.58 -10.73 -2.45
CA HIS A 149 -1.19 -10.43 -2.82
C HIS A 149 -0.23 -11.62 -2.62
N PHE A 150 -0.50 -12.53 -1.68
CA PHE A 150 0.33 -13.73 -1.50
C PHE A 150 0.17 -14.76 -2.62
N PHE A 151 -0.89 -14.65 -3.43
CA PHE A 151 -1.16 -15.58 -4.52
C PHE A 151 -0.74 -15.04 -5.88
N ASN A 152 -0.86 -13.73 -6.11
CA ASN A 152 -0.44 -13.08 -7.34
C ASN A 152 -0.19 -11.57 -7.13
N ASP A 153 0.95 -11.08 -7.58
CA ASP A 153 1.35 -9.67 -7.54
C ASP A 153 1.65 -9.06 -8.93
N ASP A 154 1.25 -9.76 -9.99
CA ASP A 154 1.36 -9.33 -11.40
C ASP A 154 0.19 -8.42 -11.79
N TYR A 155 0.10 -7.25 -11.15
CA TYR A 155 -0.94 -6.27 -11.47
C TYR A 155 -0.85 -5.79 -12.93
N LYS A 156 -2.01 -5.52 -13.53
CA LYS A 156 -2.18 -4.99 -14.89
C LYS A 156 -2.27 -3.47 -14.90
#